data_AF-U4U7R4-F1
#
_entry.id   AF-U4U7R4-F1
#
_cell.length_a   1.000
_cell.length_b   1.000
_cell.length_c   1.000
_cell.angle_alpha   90.00
_cell.angle_beta   90.00
_cell.angle_gamma   90.00
#
_symmetry.space_group_name_H-M   'P 1'
#
loop_
_entity.id
_entity.type
_entity.pdbx_description
1 polymer ?
#
loop_
_entity_poly.entity_id
_entity_poly.type
_entity_poly.pdbx_seq_one_letter_code
_entity_poly.pdbx_strand_id
1 'polypeptide(L)'
;MEIKTSEETNQNKTLLEETFYVLSKKKNTFKVRLTQKGLHLIRDNDDNIKEQIIQLKDIIGCQCLRSKKRARHCTCQSLPRSDSLQVVEENSTDLDDSDISAYLYVYAYILQGTKEANKKRERTIITLRFRSFDKYEDNNKEAQRWRCVLKKLMKGETLTSSIVNQNSIITRHRETRRLLILCNPKSGAGKGKQIFQQKVAPVLNEAEIPYDLYLTKHYNFARDFVRSSNVFQWTGIIGVGGDGIIYEIINGIFERPDWSDVVKSVPIGVVPGGSGNGLARSIAHHADEPYLPSPTLPAALAAVRGYSEPMDLVRVETLSQIVYSFLSVGWGLLSDIDIESE
;
A
#
# COMPACT_ATOMS: atom_id res chain seq x y z
N MET A 1 -7.03 -38.53 -15.01
CA MET A 1 -5.99 -37.58 -15.43
C MET A 1 -6.69 -36.27 -15.69
N GLU A 2 -6.78 -35.45 -14.65
CA GLU A 2 -7.48 -34.17 -14.71
C GLU A 2 -6.72 -33.19 -15.58
N ILE A 3 -7.45 -32.55 -16.49
CA ILE A 3 -7.00 -31.46 -17.34
C ILE A 3 -6.70 -30.29 -16.41
N LYS A 4 -5.43 -30.13 -16.00
CA LYS A 4 -4.97 -28.86 -15.43
C LYS A 4 -5.17 -27.79 -16.50
N THR A 5 -6.16 -26.94 -16.28
CA THR A 5 -6.60 -25.88 -17.16
C THR A 5 -5.42 -24.98 -17.55
N SER A 6 -5.42 -24.52 -18.80
CA SER A 6 -4.43 -23.63 -19.41
C SER A 6 -4.14 -22.34 -18.60
N GLU A 7 -5.02 -21.97 -17.68
CA GLU A 7 -4.86 -20.84 -16.76
C GLU A 7 -3.84 -21.12 -15.63
N GLU A 8 -3.82 -22.33 -15.04
CA GLU A 8 -2.85 -22.68 -13.99
C GLU A 8 -1.41 -22.72 -14.53
N THR A 9 -1.26 -23.14 -15.78
CA THR A 9 0.04 -23.21 -16.47
C THR A 9 0.58 -21.81 -16.82
N ASN A 10 -0.30 -20.83 -17.05
CA ASN A 10 0.11 -19.46 -17.35
C ASN A 10 0.51 -18.69 -16.08
N GLN A 11 -0.20 -18.91 -14.96
CA GLN A 11 0.10 -18.22 -13.68
C GLN A 11 1.43 -18.64 -13.04
N ASN A 12 1.87 -19.88 -13.24
CA ASN A 12 3.15 -20.39 -12.73
C ASN A 12 4.35 -20.11 -13.66
N LYS A 13 4.13 -19.47 -14.82
CA LYS A 13 5.20 -19.16 -15.76
C LYS A 13 6.16 -18.14 -15.13
N THR A 14 7.45 -18.48 -15.15
CA THR A 14 8.52 -17.60 -14.64
C THR A 14 8.74 -16.44 -15.61
N LEU A 15 8.66 -15.21 -15.08
CA LEU A 15 8.87 -13.98 -15.82
C LEU A 15 10.31 -13.48 -15.67
N LEU A 16 10.81 -13.48 -14.44
CA LEU A 16 12.21 -13.17 -14.11
C LEU A 16 12.73 -14.21 -13.12
N GLU A 17 14.02 -14.54 -13.23
CA GLU A 17 14.70 -15.50 -12.37
C GLU A 17 16.16 -15.08 -12.18
N GLU A 18 16.62 -15.04 -10.93
CA GLU A 18 18.03 -14.78 -10.61
C GLU A 18 18.42 -15.48 -9.30
N THR A 19 19.70 -15.82 -9.16
CA THR A 19 20.24 -16.49 -7.98
C THR A 19 20.98 -15.48 -7.11
N PHE A 20 20.51 -15.30 -5.88
CA PHE A 20 21.07 -14.39 -4.90
C PHE A 20 21.84 -15.17 -3.82
N TYR A 21 22.91 -14.56 -3.31
CA TYR A 21 23.74 -15.15 -2.24
C TYR A 21 23.45 -14.46 -0.91
N VAL A 22 23.28 -15.24 0.16
CA VAL A 22 23.08 -14.68 1.50
C VAL A 22 24.40 -14.12 2.02
N LEU A 23 24.36 -12.93 2.61
CA LEU A 23 25.48 -12.30 3.33
C LEU A 23 25.85 -13.01 4.67
N SER A 24 25.55 -14.30 4.83
CA SER A 24 25.78 -15.06 6.05
C SER A 24 27.01 -15.97 5.93
N LYS A 25 27.59 -16.38 7.07
CA LYS A 25 28.80 -17.22 7.15
C LYS A 25 28.64 -18.61 6.51
N LYS A 26 27.42 -19.05 6.19
CA LYS A 26 27.14 -20.30 5.45
C LYS A 26 26.77 -19.96 4.00
N LYS A 27 27.36 -20.67 3.03
CA LYS A 27 27.08 -20.54 1.58
C LYS A 27 25.66 -21.05 1.24
N ASN A 28 24.63 -20.34 1.68
CA ASN A 28 23.27 -20.61 1.24
C ASN A 28 22.97 -19.75 0.01
N THR A 29 22.35 -20.35 -1.00
CA THR A 29 21.88 -19.62 -2.17
C THR A 29 20.36 -19.51 -2.13
N PHE A 30 19.84 -18.39 -2.63
CA PHE A 30 18.42 -18.16 -2.81
C PHE A 30 18.16 -17.97 -4.29
N LYS A 31 17.47 -18.93 -4.90
CA LYS A 31 16.93 -18.78 -6.24
C LYS A 31 15.61 -18.01 -6.13
N VAL A 32 15.54 -16.83 -6.72
CA VAL A 32 14.36 -15.97 -6.66
C VAL A 32 13.68 -15.97 -8.03
N ARG A 33 12.38 -16.28 -8.05
CA ARG A 33 11.56 -16.28 -9.27
C ARG A 33 10.39 -15.33 -9.11
N LEU A 34 10.18 -14.48 -10.10
CA LEU A 34 8.99 -13.65 -10.21
C LEU A 34 7.99 -14.30 -11.17
N THR A 35 6.78 -14.56 -10.69
CA THR A 35 5.67 -15.15 -11.46
C THR A 35 4.44 -14.24 -11.39
N GLN A 36 3.37 -14.59 -12.11
CA GLN A 36 2.09 -13.88 -11.97
C GLN A 36 1.42 -14.09 -10.61
N LYS A 37 1.84 -15.09 -9.82
CA LYS A 37 1.33 -15.29 -8.45
C LYS A 37 2.05 -14.43 -7.42
N GLY A 38 3.33 -14.16 -7.64
CA GLY A 38 4.15 -13.46 -6.64
C GLY A 38 5.65 -13.70 -6.78
N LEU A 39 6.34 -13.38 -5.70
CA LEU A 39 7.77 -13.57 -5.58
C LEU A 39 8.05 -14.89 -4.85
N HIS A 40 8.65 -15.84 -5.55
CA HIS A 40 9.08 -17.12 -5.02
C HIS A 40 10.53 -17.01 -4.54
N LEU A 41 10.76 -17.26 -3.27
CA LEU A 41 12.07 -17.31 -2.63
C LEU A 41 12.40 -18.79 -2.35
N ILE A 42 13.31 -19.36 -3.12
CA ILE A 42 13.69 -20.77 -3.00
C ILE A 42 15.07 -20.82 -2.37
N ARG A 43 15.10 -21.27 -1.13
CA ARG A 43 16.35 -21.49 -0.42
C ARG A 43 16.88 -22.88 -0.76
N ASP A 44 18.09 -22.91 -1.30
CA ASP A 44 18.85 -24.12 -1.51
C ASP A 44 19.91 -24.24 -0.41
N ASN A 45 19.71 -25.21 0.47
CA ASN A 45 20.75 -25.71 1.37
C ASN A 45 21.02 -27.14 0.92
N ASP A 46 22.28 -27.58 0.92
CA ASP A 46 22.80 -28.83 0.32
C ASP A 46 22.02 -30.15 0.60
N ASP A 47 20.99 -30.16 1.47
CA ASP A 47 20.10 -31.31 1.77
C ASP A 47 18.57 -30.97 1.84
N ASN A 48 18.12 -29.71 1.70
CA ASN A 48 16.70 -29.35 1.84
C ASN A 48 16.30 -28.07 1.10
N ILE A 49 15.43 -28.20 0.09
CA ILE A 49 14.86 -27.08 -0.67
C ILE A 49 13.61 -26.57 0.04
N LYS A 50 13.62 -25.30 0.46
CA LYS A 50 12.44 -24.63 1.02
C LYS A 50 12.00 -23.49 0.11
N GLU A 51 10.76 -23.55 -0.36
CA GLU A 51 10.13 -22.49 -1.15
C GLU A 51 9.19 -21.66 -0.27
N GLN A 52 9.36 -20.34 -0.29
CA GLN A 52 8.44 -19.38 0.30
C GLN A 52 7.87 -18.50 -0.81
N ILE A 53 6.55 -18.37 -0.87
CA ILE A 53 5.88 -17.53 -1.87
C ILE A 53 5.31 -16.31 -1.16
N ILE A 54 5.68 -15.12 -1.64
CA ILE A 54 5.07 -13.86 -1.25
C ILE A 54 4.08 -13.48 -2.35
N GLN A 55 2.79 -13.53 -2.03
CA GLN A 55 1.73 -13.27 -3.01
C GLN A 55 1.76 -11.82 -3.46
N LEU A 56 1.45 -11.56 -4.74
CA LEU A 56 1.38 -10.19 -5.28
C LEU A 56 0.44 -9.30 -4.46
N LYS A 57 -0.69 -9.84 -3.98
CA LYS A 57 -1.68 -9.10 -3.17
C LYS A 57 -1.12 -8.58 -1.83
N ASP A 58 -0.04 -9.18 -1.34
CA ASP A 58 0.61 -8.80 -0.09
C ASP A 58 1.76 -7.81 -0.34
N ILE A 59 2.22 -7.65 -1.58
CA ILE A 59 3.25 -6.68 -1.97
C ILE A 59 2.57 -5.33 -2.21
N ILE A 60 3.07 -4.27 -1.56
CA ILE A 60 2.51 -2.92 -1.69
C ILE A 60 3.38 -1.96 -2.49
N GLY A 61 4.66 -2.27 -2.67
CA GLY A 61 5.59 -1.39 -3.36
C GLY A 61 6.99 -1.96 -3.46
N CYS A 62 7.81 -1.30 -4.26
CA CYS A 62 9.22 -1.66 -4.43
C CYS A 62 10.08 -0.48 -4.86
N GLN A 63 11.27 -0.36 -4.26
CA GLN A 63 12.20 0.76 -4.46
C GLN A 63 13.60 0.28 -4.77
N CYS A 64 14.25 0.91 -5.74
CA CYS A 64 15.68 0.73 -6.01
C CYS A 64 16.48 1.74 -5.19
N LEU A 65 17.47 1.26 -4.45
CA LEU A 65 18.26 2.03 -3.49
C LEU A 65 19.76 1.77 -3.69
N ARG A 66 20.58 2.64 -3.11
CA ARG A 66 22.05 2.54 -3.05
C ARG A 66 22.53 2.37 -1.62
N SER A 67 23.72 1.81 -1.45
CA SER A 67 24.38 1.74 -0.13
C SER A 67 24.68 3.16 0.39
N LYS A 68 24.53 3.36 1.70
CA LYS A 68 24.88 4.60 2.40
C LYS A 68 26.34 4.58 2.83
N LYS A 69 27.07 5.68 2.65
CA LYS A 69 28.40 5.91 3.23
C LYS A 69 28.35 5.67 4.73
N ARG A 70 29.18 4.72 5.21
CA ARG A 70 29.42 4.57 6.65
C ARG A 70 30.15 5.81 7.14
N ALA A 71 29.54 6.56 8.06
CA ALA A 71 30.26 7.64 8.74
C ALA A 71 31.51 7.06 9.41
N ARG A 72 32.68 7.64 9.15
CA ARG A 72 33.91 7.30 9.88
C ARG A 72 33.64 7.57 11.36
N HIS A 73 33.60 6.51 12.16
CA HIS A 73 33.38 6.60 13.61
C HIS A 73 34.40 7.57 14.23
N CYS A 74 33.91 8.60 14.93
CA CYS A 74 34.70 9.30 15.93
C CYS A 74 34.86 8.36 17.13
N THR A 75 36.06 8.25 17.70
CA THR A 75 36.47 7.27 18.72
C THR A 75 35.83 7.44 20.11
N CYS A 76 34.81 8.30 20.26
CA CYS A 76 34.26 8.71 21.54
C CYS A 76 32.77 8.38 21.79
N GLN A 77 32.12 7.54 20.97
CA GLN A 77 30.73 7.13 21.23
C GLN A 77 30.53 5.62 21.22
N SER A 78 29.93 5.13 22.31
CA SER A 78 29.50 3.75 22.49
C SER A 78 28.38 3.38 21.51
N LEU A 79 28.63 2.31 20.75
CA LEU A 79 27.84 1.76 19.65
C LEU A 79 26.36 1.48 20.00
N PRO A 80 25.41 1.70 19.06
CA PRO A 80 24.30 0.77 18.88
C PRO A 80 24.79 -0.45 18.08
N ARG A 81 24.60 -1.63 18.66
CA ARG A 81 24.72 -2.94 17.99
C ARG A 81 23.61 -3.08 16.93
N SER A 82 23.84 -2.69 15.68
CA SER A 82 23.32 -3.47 14.56
C SER A 82 24.21 -3.28 13.33
N ASP A 83 24.73 -4.39 12.82
CA ASP A 83 25.50 -4.48 11.57
C ASP A 83 24.58 -4.36 10.34
N SER A 84 23.50 -3.57 10.46
CA SER A 84 22.45 -3.49 9.45
C SER A 84 22.92 -2.63 8.27
N LEU A 85 22.71 -3.16 7.06
CA LEU A 85 22.96 -2.44 5.81
C LEU A 85 22.11 -1.16 5.81
N GLN A 86 22.76 0.00 5.74
CA GLN A 86 22.09 1.28 5.55
C GLN A 86 22.05 1.61 4.06
N VAL A 87 20.87 1.98 3.57
CA VAL A 87 20.63 2.31 2.16
C VAL A 87 19.98 3.70 2.04
N VAL A 88 20.17 4.33 0.89
CA VAL A 88 19.67 5.66 0.56
C VAL A 88 19.11 5.67 -0.87
N GLU A 89 18.25 6.66 -1.15
CA GLU A 89 17.80 6.93 -2.53
C GLU A 89 18.96 7.33 -3.43
N GLU A 90 18.85 7.05 -4.72
CA GLU A 90 19.88 7.30 -5.75
C GLU A 90 20.38 8.76 -5.78
N ASN A 91 19.53 9.73 -5.43
CA ASN A 91 19.85 11.15 -5.45
C ASN A 91 20.39 11.70 -4.12
N SER A 92 20.65 10.83 -3.13
CA SER A 92 21.14 11.25 -1.82
C SER A 92 22.58 11.77 -1.87
N THR A 93 22.98 12.65 -0.97
CA THR A 93 24.38 13.10 -0.85
C THR A 93 25.26 12.08 -0.13
N ASP A 94 24.63 11.12 0.58
CA ASP A 94 25.32 10.18 1.48
C ASP A 94 25.61 8.83 0.79
N LEU A 95 25.70 8.77 -0.53
CA LEU A 95 25.87 7.53 -1.30
C LEU A 95 27.27 6.95 -1.15
N ASP A 96 27.39 5.64 -0.97
CA ASP A 96 28.67 4.92 -1.03
C ASP A 96 29.08 4.67 -2.48
N ASP A 97 29.93 5.55 -3.02
CA ASP A 97 30.45 5.45 -4.38
C ASP A 97 31.35 4.23 -4.61
N SER A 98 31.81 3.57 -3.53
CA SER A 98 32.64 2.37 -3.64
C SER A 98 31.83 1.09 -3.87
N ASP A 99 30.52 1.10 -3.54
CA ASP A 99 29.67 -0.07 -3.73
C ASP A 99 29.02 -0.06 -5.11
N ILE A 100 29.47 -0.98 -5.96
CA ILE A 100 28.90 -1.19 -7.30
C ILE A 100 27.53 -1.90 -7.28
N SER A 101 27.02 -2.25 -6.09
CA SER A 101 25.77 -3.00 -5.96
C SER A 101 24.54 -2.10 -6.11
N ALA A 102 23.47 -2.64 -6.70
CA ALA A 102 22.14 -2.05 -6.65
C ALA A 102 21.24 -2.87 -5.71
N TYR A 103 20.36 -2.20 -4.97
CA TYR A 103 19.47 -2.87 -4.02
C TYR A 103 18.02 -2.66 -4.42
N LEU A 104 17.25 -3.74 -4.58
CA LEU A 104 15.80 -3.68 -4.73
C LEU A 104 15.14 -4.08 -3.42
N TYR A 105 14.42 -3.14 -2.82
CA TYR A 105 13.58 -3.35 -1.66
C TYR A 105 12.17 -3.64 -2.14
N VAL A 106 11.60 -4.78 -1.74
CA VAL A 106 10.20 -5.14 -1.97
C VAL A 106 9.49 -5.10 -0.62
N TYR A 107 8.48 -4.25 -0.51
CA TYR A 107 7.71 -4.05 0.71
C TYR A 107 6.44 -4.90 0.65
N ALA A 108 6.28 -5.79 1.62
CA ALA A 108 5.12 -6.67 1.71
C ALA A 108 4.53 -6.70 3.12
N TYR A 109 3.22 -6.88 3.21
CA TYR A 109 2.46 -7.01 4.45
C TYR A 109 1.76 -8.36 4.50
N ILE A 110 2.49 -9.36 4.97
CA ILE A 110 2.06 -10.76 4.93
C ILE A 110 1.14 -11.02 6.11
N LEU A 111 0.01 -11.69 5.86
CA LEU A 111 -0.87 -12.13 6.93
C LEU A 111 -0.21 -13.28 7.70
N GLN A 112 0.03 -13.08 8.99
CA GLN A 112 0.53 -14.10 9.90
C GLN A 112 -0.55 -14.46 10.94
N GLY A 113 -0.47 -15.68 11.47
CA GLY A 113 -1.36 -16.19 12.52
C GLY A 113 -2.33 -17.24 11.99
N THR A 114 -2.40 -18.39 12.68
CA THR A 114 -3.25 -19.52 12.31
C THR A 114 -4.66 -19.42 12.88
N LYS A 115 -4.81 -18.82 14.07
CA LYS A 115 -6.09 -18.57 14.74
C LYS A 115 -6.54 -17.14 14.52
N GLU A 116 -7.85 -16.93 14.34
CA GLU A 116 -8.42 -15.60 14.06
C GLU A 116 -8.02 -14.53 15.08
N ALA A 117 -8.02 -14.86 16.37
CA ALA A 117 -7.64 -13.94 17.44
C ALA A 117 -6.18 -13.44 17.36
N ASN A 118 -5.30 -14.16 16.66
CA ASN A 118 -3.86 -13.84 16.55
C ASN A 118 -3.48 -13.43 15.12
N LYS A 119 -4.45 -13.30 14.21
CA LYS A 119 -4.15 -12.84 12.86
C LYS A 119 -3.64 -11.40 12.92
N LYS A 120 -2.56 -11.11 12.21
CA LYS A 120 -2.00 -9.76 12.04
C LYS A 120 -1.28 -9.65 10.71
N ARG A 121 -1.29 -8.45 10.13
CA ARG A 121 -0.43 -8.11 8.99
C ARG A 121 0.96 -7.75 9.51
N GLU A 122 1.97 -8.48 9.08
CA GLU A 122 3.36 -8.23 9.46
C GLU A 122 4.16 -7.64 8.29
N ARG A 123 4.80 -6.51 8.55
CA ARG A 123 5.66 -5.82 7.58
C ARG A 123 6.92 -6.63 7.34
N THR A 124 7.12 -7.04 6.10
CA THR A 124 8.28 -7.81 5.62
C THR A 124 8.97 -7.03 4.51
N ILE A 125 10.28 -6.81 4.63
CA ILE A 125 11.10 -6.25 3.56
C ILE A 125 11.93 -7.39 2.95
N ILE A 126 11.81 -7.58 1.65
CA ILE A 126 12.71 -8.43 0.89
C ILE A 126 13.75 -7.53 0.23
N THR A 127 15.02 -7.74 0.56
CA THR A 127 16.14 -7.00 -0.02
C THR A 127 16.88 -7.90 -1.01
N LEU A 128 16.84 -7.53 -2.29
CA LEU A 128 17.59 -8.19 -3.35
C LEU A 128 18.80 -7.33 -3.70
N ARG A 129 20.01 -7.88 -3.56
CA ARG A 129 21.27 -7.21 -3.89
C ARG A 129 21.75 -7.68 -5.26
N PHE A 130 21.74 -6.80 -6.24
CA PHE A 130 22.25 -7.02 -7.58
C PHE A 130 23.73 -6.63 -7.64
N ARG A 131 24.59 -7.60 -7.98
CA ARG A 131 26.05 -7.43 -8.09
C ARG A 131 26.63 -8.37 -9.16
N SER A 132 25.84 -8.66 -10.18
CA SER A 132 26.20 -9.59 -11.26
C SER A 132 27.15 -8.93 -12.27
N PHE A 133 27.24 -7.60 -12.27
CA PHE A 133 28.08 -6.81 -13.17
C PHE A 133 29.13 -5.97 -12.42
N ASP A 134 30.21 -5.61 -13.12
CA ASP A 134 31.32 -4.80 -12.58
C ASP A 134 30.97 -3.32 -12.40
N LYS A 135 29.91 -2.85 -13.08
CA LYS A 135 29.45 -1.46 -13.05
C LYS A 135 28.12 -1.34 -12.34
N TYR A 136 27.97 -0.30 -11.53
CA TYR A 136 26.70 0.00 -10.86
C TYR A 136 25.57 0.20 -11.85
N GLU A 137 25.82 0.89 -12.97
CA GLU A 137 24.78 1.24 -13.93
C GLU A 137 24.11 -0.02 -14.49
N ASP A 138 24.88 -1.09 -14.70
CA ASP A 138 24.36 -2.34 -15.23
C ASP A 138 23.63 -3.17 -14.15
N ASN A 139 24.12 -3.16 -12.90
CA ASN A 139 23.39 -3.73 -11.76
C ASN A 139 22.06 -2.98 -11.50
N ASN A 140 22.05 -1.65 -11.61
CA ASN A 140 20.84 -0.84 -11.44
C ASN A 140 19.85 -1.06 -12.58
N LYS A 141 20.30 -1.24 -13.83
CA LYS A 141 19.40 -1.60 -14.95
C LYS A 141 18.64 -2.88 -14.67
N GLU A 142 19.31 -3.93 -14.16
CA GLU A 142 18.63 -5.19 -13.82
C GLU A 142 17.68 -4.99 -12.64
N ALA A 143 18.09 -4.29 -11.57
CA ALA A 143 17.20 -3.97 -10.45
C ALA A 143 15.94 -3.18 -10.89
N GLN A 144 16.10 -2.21 -11.80
CA GLN A 144 14.97 -1.43 -12.35
C GLN A 144 14.08 -2.27 -13.26
N ARG A 145 14.64 -3.25 -13.99
CA ARG A 145 13.86 -4.22 -14.76
C ARG A 145 12.95 -5.03 -13.84
N TRP A 146 13.49 -5.58 -12.76
CA TRP A 146 12.71 -6.29 -11.74
C TRP A 146 11.62 -5.42 -11.13
N ARG A 147 11.97 -4.18 -10.72
CA ARG A 147 11.02 -3.20 -10.19
C ARG A 147 9.88 -2.92 -11.17
N CYS A 148 10.18 -2.74 -12.47
CA CYS A 148 9.16 -2.42 -13.46
C CYS A 148 8.21 -3.59 -13.71
N VAL A 149 8.74 -4.80 -13.88
CA VAL A 149 7.91 -6.01 -14.04
C VAL A 149 7.02 -6.21 -12.82
N LEU A 150 7.56 -6.06 -11.61
CA LEU A 150 6.78 -6.19 -10.38
C LEU A 150 5.66 -5.14 -10.30
N LYS A 151 5.93 -3.87 -10.62
CA LYS A 151 4.92 -2.81 -10.64
C LYS A 151 3.81 -3.06 -11.67
N LYS A 152 4.15 -3.56 -12.86
CA LYS A 152 3.16 -3.91 -13.88
C LYS A 152 2.27 -5.07 -13.44
N LEU A 153 2.86 -6.09 -12.80
CA LEU A 153 2.10 -7.20 -12.22
C LEU A 153 1.16 -6.74 -11.11
N MET A 154 1.60 -5.83 -10.23
CA MET A 154 0.76 -5.26 -9.17
C MET A 154 -0.44 -4.47 -9.71
N LYS A 155 -0.32 -3.87 -10.89
CA LYS A 155 -1.43 -3.19 -11.59
C LYS A 155 -2.38 -4.16 -12.33
N GLY A 156 -2.11 -5.46 -12.30
CA GLY A 156 -2.90 -6.47 -13.02
C GLY A 156 -2.59 -6.55 -14.53
N GLU A 157 -1.49 -5.95 -15.01
CA GLU A 157 -1.11 -6.05 -16.42
C GLU A 157 -0.64 -7.48 -16.75
N THR A 158 -1.19 -8.08 -17.81
CA THR A 158 -0.74 -9.40 -18.27
C THR A 158 0.56 -9.27 -19.05
N LEU A 159 1.66 -9.75 -18.48
CA LEU A 159 2.99 -9.69 -19.10
C LEU A 159 3.32 -11.01 -19.82
N THR A 160 3.79 -10.89 -21.06
CA THR A 160 4.41 -12.00 -21.81
C THR A 160 5.94 -11.88 -21.76
N SER A 161 6.63 -13.02 -21.85
CA SER A 161 8.11 -13.08 -21.81
C SER A 161 8.78 -12.21 -22.89
N SER A 162 8.13 -12.01 -24.03
CA SER A 162 8.59 -11.13 -25.11
C SER A 162 8.53 -9.65 -24.72
N ILE A 163 7.52 -9.22 -23.96
CA ILE A 163 7.44 -7.85 -23.43
C ILE A 163 8.54 -7.65 -22.39
N VAL A 164 8.72 -8.60 -21.45
CA VAL A 164 9.74 -8.58 -20.36
C VAL A 164 11.19 -8.40 -20.85
N ASN A 165 11.48 -8.79 -22.10
CA ASN A 165 12.81 -8.69 -22.71
C ASN A 165 13.04 -7.40 -23.52
N GLN A 166 12.02 -6.57 -23.71
CA GLN A 166 12.20 -5.29 -24.39
C GLN A 166 12.70 -4.22 -23.41
N ASN A 167 13.85 -3.62 -23.69
CA ASN A 167 14.39 -2.48 -22.94
C ASN A 167 13.44 -1.25 -22.88
N SER A 168 12.37 -1.25 -23.69
CA SER A 168 11.30 -0.25 -23.69
C SER A 168 10.34 -0.36 -22.49
N ILE A 169 10.46 -1.38 -21.63
CA ILE A 169 9.61 -1.51 -20.43
C ILE A 169 9.80 -0.37 -19.44
N ILE A 170 10.91 0.38 -19.51
CA ILE A 170 11.16 1.61 -18.73
C ILE A 170 10.25 2.76 -19.22
N THR A 171 9.01 2.48 -19.60
CA THR A 171 7.95 3.47 -19.71
C THR A 171 7.59 3.96 -18.31
N ARG A 172 7.90 5.23 -18.03
CA ARG A 172 7.43 5.97 -16.85
C ARG A 172 5.91 6.17 -16.93
N HIS A 173 5.12 5.10 -16.82
CA HIS A 173 3.68 5.22 -16.57
C HIS A 173 3.48 5.63 -15.10
N ARG A 174 3.83 6.88 -14.82
CA ARG A 174 3.47 7.57 -13.58
C ARG A 174 2.05 8.08 -13.81
N GLU A 175 1.08 7.42 -13.19
CA GLU A 175 -0.11 8.17 -12.76
C GLU A 175 0.45 9.23 -11.80
N THR A 176 0.54 10.48 -12.26
CA THR A 176 1.18 11.57 -11.52
C THR A 176 0.22 12.25 -10.54
N ARG A 177 -1.08 11.95 -10.65
CA ARG A 177 -2.11 12.49 -9.77
C ARG A 177 -1.95 11.89 -8.37
N ARG A 178 -2.19 12.74 -7.37
CA ARG A 178 -1.99 12.43 -5.95
C ARG A 178 -3.27 11.85 -5.35
N LEU A 179 -3.17 11.15 -4.23
CA LEU A 179 -4.34 10.89 -3.38
C LEU A 179 -4.67 12.14 -2.56
N LEU A 180 -5.96 12.45 -2.40
CA LEU A 180 -6.41 13.43 -1.41
C LEU A 180 -6.62 12.72 -0.08
N ILE A 181 -5.90 13.14 0.97
CA ILE A 181 -6.13 12.65 2.33
C ILE A 181 -6.81 13.75 3.14
N LEU A 182 -8.06 13.50 3.53
CA LEU A 182 -8.76 14.33 4.50
C LEU A 182 -8.67 13.63 5.86
N CYS A 183 -7.98 14.24 6.82
CA CYS A 183 -7.73 13.63 8.12
C CYS A 183 -8.35 14.46 9.23
N ASN A 184 -9.21 13.84 10.03
CA ASN A 184 -9.70 14.46 11.26
C ASN A 184 -8.69 14.22 12.39
N PRO A 185 -7.95 15.26 12.85
CA PRO A 185 -6.93 15.09 13.87
C PRO A 185 -7.51 14.68 15.23
N LYS A 186 -8.77 15.02 15.51
CA LYS A 186 -9.46 14.77 16.77
C LYS A 186 -10.22 13.44 16.80
N SER A 187 -10.22 12.65 15.72
CA SER A 187 -10.93 11.36 15.70
C SER A 187 -10.46 10.40 16.79
N GLY A 188 -11.43 9.67 17.36
CA GLY A 188 -11.22 8.68 18.41
C GLY A 188 -10.67 9.34 19.68
N ALA A 189 -9.59 8.79 20.23
CA ALA A 189 -8.90 9.35 21.40
C ALA A 189 -8.03 10.58 21.07
N GLY A 190 -8.40 11.39 20.06
CA GLY A 190 -7.61 12.55 19.62
C GLY A 190 -6.29 12.21 18.93
N LYS A 191 -6.18 11.01 18.35
CA LYS A 191 -4.92 10.48 17.78
C LYS A 191 -4.92 10.42 16.26
N GLY A 192 -5.92 10.99 15.57
CA GLY A 192 -6.07 10.87 14.11
C GLY A 192 -4.81 11.27 13.32
N LYS A 193 -4.20 12.40 13.67
CA LYS A 193 -2.94 12.85 13.06
C LYS A 193 -1.78 11.88 13.30
N GLN A 194 -1.65 11.37 14.52
CA GLN A 194 -0.61 10.40 14.88
C GLN A 194 -0.82 9.07 14.15
N ILE A 195 -2.07 8.60 14.06
CA ILE A 195 -2.45 7.39 13.31
C ILE A 195 -2.03 7.54 11.84
N PHE A 196 -2.35 8.69 11.22
CA PHE A 196 -1.90 8.97 9.87
C PHE A 196 -0.37 8.88 9.74
N GLN A 197 0.36 9.61 10.58
CA GLN A 197 1.83 9.68 10.51
C GLN A 197 2.53 8.34 10.78
N GLN A 198 2.00 7.52 11.69
CA GLN A 198 2.66 6.29 12.13
C GLN A 198 2.21 5.05 11.35
N LYS A 199 0.99 5.03 10.80
CA LYS A 199 0.41 3.84 10.17
C LYS A 199 0.09 4.02 8.68
N VAL A 200 -0.35 5.20 8.26
CA VAL A 200 -0.82 5.44 6.90
C VAL A 200 0.28 6.00 6.00
N ALA A 201 0.94 7.07 6.44
CA ALA A 201 2.02 7.71 5.69
C ALA A 201 3.19 6.75 5.35
N PRO A 202 3.64 5.85 6.25
CA PRO A 202 4.70 4.89 5.90
C PRO A 202 4.26 3.94 4.78
N VAL A 203 3.00 3.48 4.82
CA VAL A 203 2.44 2.56 3.81
C VAL A 203 2.34 3.25 2.45
N LEU A 204 1.86 4.51 2.40
CA LEU A 204 1.83 5.31 1.17
C LEU A 204 3.23 5.58 0.61
N ASN A 205 4.21 5.86 1.47
CA ASN A 205 5.59 6.10 1.07
C ASN A 205 6.25 4.83 0.48
N GLU A 206 6.04 3.67 1.11
CA GLU A 206 6.54 2.38 0.61
C GLU A 206 5.92 1.99 -0.74
N ALA A 207 4.65 2.35 -0.94
CA ALA A 207 3.95 2.19 -2.21
C ALA A 207 4.35 3.23 -3.27
N GLU A 208 5.15 4.24 -2.90
CA GLU A 208 5.48 5.39 -3.75
C GLU A 208 4.24 6.14 -4.28
N ILE A 209 3.17 6.21 -3.48
CA ILE A 209 1.94 6.91 -3.84
C ILE A 209 2.00 8.35 -3.29
N PRO A 210 2.08 9.37 -4.14
CA PRO A 210 2.09 10.75 -3.69
C PRO A 210 0.69 11.15 -3.19
N TYR A 211 0.64 11.99 -2.17
CA TYR A 211 -0.61 12.42 -1.55
C TYR A 211 -0.57 13.88 -1.09
N ASP A 212 -1.74 14.50 -1.02
CA ASP A 212 -1.95 15.80 -0.38
C ASP A 212 -2.74 15.60 0.91
N LEU A 213 -2.19 16.06 2.04
CA LEU A 213 -2.82 15.93 3.36
C LEU A 213 -3.49 17.24 3.77
N TYR A 214 -4.79 17.17 4.04
CA TYR A 214 -5.55 18.25 4.66
C TYR A 214 -6.11 17.80 6.00
N LEU A 215 -5.79 18.56 7.06
CA LEU A 215 -6.33 18.33 8.39
C LEU A 215 -7.66 19.09 8.53
N THR A 216 -8.72 18.39 8.92
CA THR A 216 -10.01 19.03 9.18
C THR A 216 -9.94 19.91 10.42
N LYS A 217 -10.64 21.04 10.40
CA LYS A 217 -10.55 22.09 11.43
C LYS A 217 -11.82 22.24 12.26
N HIS A 218 -12.97 21.92 11.68
CA HIS A 218 -14.30 22.06 12.27
C HIS A 218 -15.26 21.07 11.60
N TYR A 219 -16.48 20.95 12.14
CA TYR A 219 -17.58 20.20 11.54
C TYR A 219 -17.88 20.71 10.12
N ASN A 220 -18.21 19.82 9.18
CA ASN A 220 -18.43 20.12 7.76
C ASN A 220 -17.22 20.62 6.96
N PHE A 221 -16.01 20.66 7.55
CA PHE A 221 -14.82 21.07 6.80
C PHE A 221 -14.59 20.19 5.56
N ALA A 222 -14.76 18.86 5.66
CA ALA A 222 -14.53 17.98 4.53
C ALA A 222 -15.61 18.16 3.45
N ARG A 223 -16.86 18.41 3.87
CA ARG A 223 -17.99 18.75 2.99
C ARG A 223 -17.70 20.00 2.17
N ASP A 224 -17.32 21.08 2.85
CA ASP A 224 -17.01 22.37 2.22
C ASP A 224 -15.79 22.29 1.30
N PHE A 225 -14.75 21.57 1.73
CA PHE A 225 -13.54 21.37 0.94
C PHE A 225 -13.85 20.63 -0.36
N VAL A 226 -14.55 19.51 -0.29
CA VAL A 226 -14.88 18.67 -1.45
C VAL A 226 -15.86 19.39 -2.38
N ARG A 227 -16.81 20.15 -1.85
CA ARG A 227 -17.74 20.97 -2.65
C ARG A 227 -17.02 22.02 -3.48
N SER A 228 -16.00 22.68 -2.93
CA SER A 228 -15.34 23.84 -3.56
C SER A 228 -14.07 23.50 -4.34
N SER A 229 -13.44 22.35 -4.10
CA SER A 229 -12.16 21.98 -4.72
C SER A 229 -12.32 21.31 -6.08
N ASN A 230 -11.31 21.39 -6.96
CA ASN A 230 -11.26 20.56 -8.16
C ASN A 230 -10.85 19.12 -7.78
N VAL A 231 -11.82 18.22 -7.60
CA VAL A 231 -11.56 16.86 -7.12
C VAL A 231 -10.89 15.95 -8.16
N PHE A 232 -11.00 16.27 -9.45
CA PHE A 232 -10.46 15.47 -10.54
C PHE A 232 -8.91 15.50 -10.64
N GLN A 233 -8.27 16.44 -9.93
CA GLN A 233 -6.80 16.50 -9.84
C GLN A 233 -6.23 15.33 -9.01
N TRP A 234 -7.07 14.68 -8.20
CA TRP A 234 -6.68 13.53 -7.38
C TRP A 234 -7.15 12.23 -8.01
N THR A 235 -6.44 11.13 -7.71
CA THR A 235 -6.82 9.77 -8.14
C THR A 235 -7.91 9.16 -7.27
N GLY A 236 -8.14 9.71 -6.08
CA GLY A 236 -9.12 9.23 -5.11
C GLY A 236 -9.05 10.05 -3.82
N ILE A 237 -10.09 9.93 -3.00
CA ILE A 237 -10.23 10.63 -1.71
C ILE A 237 -10.21 9.61 -0.58
N ILE A 238 -9.30 9.77 0.37
CA ILE A 238 -9.21 8.93 1.57
C ILE A 238 -9.57 9.75 2.81
N GLY A 239 -10.64 9.36 3.49
CA GLY A 239 -11.02 9.89 4.79
C GLY A 239 -10.31 9.14 5.92
N VAL A 240 -9.49 9.83 6.71
CA VAL A 240 -8.84 9.29 7.91
C VAL A 240 -9.59 9.79 9.15
N GLY A 241 -10.40 8.92 9.76
CA GLY A 241 -11.30 9.29 10.85
C GLY A 241 -12.31 8.19 11.15
N GLY A 242 -13.50 8.57 11.60
CA GLY A 242 -14.65 7.65 11.68
C GLY A 242 -15.61 7.82 10.50
N ASP A 243 -16.76 7.14 10.54
CA ASP A 243 -17.77 7.17 9.47
C ASP A 243 -18.24 8.61 9.12
N GLY A 244 -18.26 9.53 10.09
CA GLY A 244 -18.66 10.93 9.90
C GLY A 244 -17.82 11.71 8.87
N ILE A 245 -16.52 11.40 8.70
CA ILE A 245 -15.72 12.11 7.68
C ILE A 245 -16.15 11.71 6.27
N ILE A 246 -16.55 10.45 6.07
CA ILE A 246 -17.04 9.94 4.79
C ILE A 246 -18.43 10.51 4.51
N TYR A 247 -19.25 10.67 5.56
CA TYR A 247 -20.54 11.35 5.46
C TYR A 247 -20.38 12.78 4.95
N GLU A 248 -19.44 13.55 5.52
CA GLU A 248 -19.15 14.90 5.05
C GLU A 248 -18.67 14.92 3.59
N ILE A 249 -17.75 14.02 3.21
CA ILE A 249 -17.23 13.91 1.84
C ILE A 249 -18.37 13.64 0.85
N ILE A 250 -19.19 12.61 1.10
CA ILE A 250 -20.28 12.21 0.20
C ILE A 250 -21.28 13.35 0.03
N ASN A 251 -21.76 13.95 1.12
CA ASN A 251 -22.69 15.06 1.02
C ASN A 251 -22.07 16.28 0.34
N GLY A 252 -20.77 16.52 0.52
CA GLY A 252 -20.03 17.56 -0.20
C GLY A 252 -19.96 17.31 -1.70
N ILE A 253 -19.87 16.05 -2.14
CA ILE A 253 -19.93 15.67 -3.56
C ILE A 253 -21.31 15.96 -4.13
N PHE A 254 -22.38 15.53 -3.46
CA PHE A 254 -23.76 15.70 -3.95
C PHE A 254 -24.27 17.15 -3.94
N GLU A 255 -23.58 18.06 -3.25
CA GLU A 255 -23.83 19.50 -3.36
C GLU A 255 -23.20 20.16 -4.59
N ARG A 256 -22.38 19.43 -5.35
CA ARG A 256 -21.72 19.96 -6.54
C ARG A 256 -22.61 19.86 -7.78
N PRO A 257 -22.47 20.78 -8.75
CA PRO A 257 -23.17 20.66 -10.03
C PRO A 257 -22.69 19.48 -10.88
N ASP A 258 -21.42 19.07 -10.73
CA ASP A 258 -20.76 17.98 -11.47
C ASP A 258 -20.71 16.66 -10.68
N TRP A 259 -21.56 16.50 -9.66
CA TRP A 259 -21.54 15.34 -8.75
C TRP A 259 -21.58 14.00 -9.49
N SER A 260 -22.32 13.91 -10.59
CA SER A 260 -22.48 12.67 -11.38
C SER A 260 -21.17 12.19 -12.00
N ASP A 261 -20.30 13.12 -12.40
CA ASP A 261 -18.99 12.80 -12.95
C ASP A 261 -18.00 12.43 -11.84
N VAL A 262 -18.09 13.12 -10.69
CA VAL A 262 -17.27 12.82 -9.52
C VAL A 262 -17.50 11.40 -9.03
N VAL A 263 -18.76 10.99 -8.82
CA VAL A 263 -19.07 9.63 -8.30
C VAL A 263 -18.65 8.51 -9.25
N LYS A 264 -18.52 8.77 -10.56
CA LYS A 264 -18.07 7.80 -11.56
C LYS A 264 -16.55 7.69 -11.67
N SER A 265 -15.82 8.76 -11.32
CA SER A 265 -14.40 8.89 -11.64
C SER A 265 -13.47 8.98 -10.43
N VAL A 266 -13.99 9.36 -9.27
CA VAL A 266 -13.19 9.59 -8.06
C VAL A 266 -13.58 8.57 -6.97
N PRO A 267 -12.80 7.50 -6.76
CA PRO A 267 -13.06 6.55 -5.70
C PRO A 267 -12.86 7.17 -4.32
N ILE A 268 -13.64 6.69 -3.36
CA ILE A 268 -13.59 7.12 -1.96
C ILE A 268 -13.18 5.95 -1.08
N GLY A 269 -12.21 6.16 -0.20
CA GLY A 269 -11.78 5.18 0.78
C GLY A 269 -11.81 5.73 2.20
N VAL A 270 -11.85 4.83 3.18
CA VAL A 270 -11.84 5.16 4.60
C VAL A 270 -10.68 4.46 5.29
N VAL A 271 -9.95 5.19 6.12
CA VAL A 271 -8.99 4.63 7.06
C VAL A 271 -9.49 4.91 8.48
N PRO A 272 -9.83 3.86 9.24
CA PRO A 272 -10.41 4.01 10.56
C PRO A 272 -9.38 4.57 11.55
N GLY A 273 -9.74 5.70 12.14
CA GLY A 273 -9.04 6.39 13.21
C GLY A 273 -9.97 6.89 14.32
N GLY A 274 -11.27 6.57 14.24
CA GLY A 274 -12.32 6.94 15.20
C GLY A 274 -12.85 5.77 16.03
N SER A 275 -13.90 6.02 16.80
CA SER A 275 -14.71 5.02 17.52
C SER A 275 -15.67 4.28 16.56
N GLY A 276 -16.41 5.02 15.74
CA GLY A 276 -17.27 4.49 14.67
C GLY A 276 -16.47 4.15 13.40
N ASN A 277 -16.43 2.87 13.04
CA ASN A 277 -15.67 2.35 11.89
C ASN A 277 -16.50 1.35 11.06
N GLY A 278 -17.83 1.55 11.01
CA GLY A 278 -18.77 0.64 10.38
C GLY A 278 -18.47 0.43 8.90
N LEU A 279 -18.19 1.50 8.15
CA LEU A 279 -17.86 1.39 6.73
C LEU A 279 -16.55 0.65 6.49
N ALA A 280 -15.49 1.03 7.22
CA ALA A 280 -14.18 0.37 7.10
C ALA A 280 -14.30 -1.14 7.39
N ARG A 281 -15.18 -1.49 8.33
CA ARG A 281 -15.48 -2.87 8.69
C ARG A 281 -16.18 -3.63 7.58
N SER A 282 -17.23 -3.04 7.00
CA SER A 282 -17.99 -3.63 5.91
C SER A 282 -17.12 -3.85 4.67
N ILE A 283 -16.28 -2.87 4.32
CA ILE A 283 -15.33 -2.98 3.21
C ILE A 283 -14.33 -4.12 3.46
N ALA A 284 -13.75 -4.20 4.66
CA ALA A 284 -12.81 -5.27 5.01
C ALA A 284 -13.45 -6.65 4.90
N HIS A 285 -14.70 -6.80 5.37
CA HIS A 285 -15.45 -8.05 5.26
C HIS A 285 -15.71 -8.43 3.80
N HIS A 286 -16.15 -7.47 2.97
CA HIS A 286 -16.38 -7.69 1.55
C HIS A 286 -15.08 -8.05 0.81
N ALA A 287 -13.95 -7.49 1.21
CA ALA A 287 -12.64 -7.77 0.60
C ALA A 287 -11.98 -9.07 1.11
N ASP A 288 -12.72 -9.93 1.82
CA ASP A 288 -12.22 -11.15 2.48
C ASP A 288 -11.00 -10.90 3.41
N GLU A 289 -10.88 -9.68 3.94
CA GLU A 289 -9.83 -9.35 4.91
C GLU A 289 -10.29 -9.82 6.30
N PRO A 290 -9.46 -10.59 7.02
CA PRO A 290 -9.85 -11.15 8.31
C PRO A 290 -10.14 -10.08 9.35
N TYR A 291 -10.88 -10.45 10.40
CA TYR A 291 -11.03 -9.56 11.54
C TYR A 291 -9.67 -9.34 12.22
N LEU A 292 -9.14 -8.13 12.07
CA LEU A 292 -7.97 -7.67 12.81
C LEU A 292 -8.39 -6.66 13.89
N PRO A 293 -7.88 -6.76 15.13
CA PRO A 293 -8.21 -5.81 16.20
C PRO A 293 -7.74 -4.37 15.92
N SER A 294 -6.76 -4.16 15.03
CA SER A 294 -6.42 -2.83 14.51
C SER A 294 -6.75 -2.73 13.02
N PRO A 295 -7.89 -2.13 12.63
CA PRO A 295 -8.34 -2.09 11.24
C PRO A 295 -7.63 -1.01 10.40
N THR A 296 -6.88 -0.10 11.03
CA THR A 296 -6.20 1.01 10.33
C THR A 296 -5.19 0.52 9.30
N LEU A 297 -4.34 -0.46 9.65
CA LEU A 297 -3.30 -0.94 8.75
C LEU A 297 -3.93 -1.66 7.53
N PRO A 298 -4.84 -2.63 7.69
CA PRO A 298 -5.54 -3.23 6.55
C PRO A 298 -6.24 -2.22 5.64
N ALA A 299 -6.91 -1.21 6.21
CA ALA A 299 -7.54 -0.16 5.43
C ALA A 299 -6.53 0.69 4.64
N ALA A 300 -5.37 1.02 5.23
CA ALA A 300 -4.31 1.72 4.52
C ALA A 300 -3.73 0.85 3.38
N LEU A 301 -3.58 -0.46 3.59
CA LEU A 301 -3.16 -1.40 2.54
C LEU A 301 -4.20 -1.49 1.42
N ALA A 302 -5.50 -1.50 1.75
CA ALA A 302 -6.58 -1.48 0.76
C ALA A 302 -6.56 -0.19 -0.06
N ALA A 303 -6.36 0.97 0.57
CA ALA A 303 -6.23 2.26 -0.11
C ALA A 303 -5.05 2.27 -1.10
N VAL A 304 -3.92 1.65 -0.75
CA VAL A 304 -2.77 1.52 -1.65
C VAL A 304 -3.03 0.59 -2.83
N ARG A 305 -3.75 -0.52 -2.61
CA ARG A 305 -4.08 -1.47 -3.69
C ARG A 305 -4.93 -0.82 -4.79
N GLY A 306 -5.73 0.19 -4.44
CA GLY A 306 -6.46 1.01 -5.42
C GLY A 306 -7.64 0.32 -6.10
N TYR A 307 -8.06 -0.86 -5.61
CA TYR A 307 -9.30 -1.48 -6.04
C TYR A 307 -10.50 -0.76 -5.43
N SER A 308 -11.51 -0.51 -6.25
CA SER A 308 -12.75 0.15 -5.86
C SER A 308 -13.95 -0.59 -6.42
N GLU A 309 -15.01 -0.70 -5.63
CA GLU A 309 -16.28 -1.31 -6.04
C GLU A 309 -17.42 -0.29 -5.87
N PRO A 310 -18.48 -0.38 -6.69
CA PRO A 310 -19.70 0.41 -6.48
C PRO A 310 -20.32 0.15 -5.10
N MET A 311 -20.88 1.20 -4.50
CA MET A 311 -21.61 1.11 -3.24
C MET A 311 -22.92 1.88 -3.34
N ASP A 312 -23.99 1.28 -2.83
CA ASP A 312 -25.30 1.91 -2.81
C ASP A 312 -25.34 3.09 -1.81
N LEU A 313 -26.18 4.09 -2.13
CA LEU A 313 -26.45 5.23 -1.27
C LEU A 313 -27.95 5.41 -1.08
N VAL A 314 -28.33 5.89 0.09
CA VAL A 314 -29.71 6.23 0.43
C VAL A 314 -29.87 7.75 0.41
N ARG A 315 -30.76 8.26 -0.45
CA ARG A 315 -31.19 9.66 -0.43
C ARG A 315 -32.29 9.83 0.63
N VAL A 316 -32.01 10.65 1.62
CA VAL A 316 -32.95 11.00 2.70
C VAL A 316 -33.42 12.42 2.49
N GLU A 317 -34.72 12.59 2.37
CA GLU A 317 -35.35 13.90 2.21
C GLU A 317 -36.18 14.21 3.45
N THR A 318 -35.88 15.35 4.08
CA THR A 318 -36.65 15.90 5.19
C THR A 318 -37.38 17.16 4.72
N LEU A 319 -38.20 17.75 5.60
CA LEU A 319 -38.88 19.03 5.31
C LEU A 319 -37.92 20.20 5.05
N SER A 320 -36.66 20.10 5.49
CA SER A 320 -35.69 21.20 5.45
C SER A 320 -34.45 20.92 4.60
N GLN A 321 -34.12 19.65 4.34
CA GLN A 321 -32.88 19.30 3.65
C GLN A 321 -32.94 17.94 2.97
N ILE A 322 -32.04 17.77 2.01
CA ILE A 322 -31.73 16.48 1.37
C ILE A 322 -30.32 16.10 1.80
N VAL A 323 -30.16 14.89 2.31
CA VAL A 323 -28.87 14.32 2.71
C VAL A 323 -28.72 12.90 2.17
N TYR A 324 -27.49 12.45 2.02
CA TYR A 324 -27.15 11.12 1.53
C TYR A 324 -26.49 10.32 2.64
N SER A 325 -26.99 9.09 2.87
CA SER A 325 -26.42 8.12 3.81
C SER A 325 -25.85 6.92 3.06
N PHE A 326 -24.76 6.36 3.59
CA PHE A 326 -24.09 5.17 3.04
C PHE A 326 -24.12 3.96 3.99
N LEU A 327 -24.54 4.14 5.24
CA LEU A 327 -24.46 3.08 6.26
C LEU A 327 -25.80 2.82 6.91
N SER A 328 -26.37 3.84 7.56
CA SER A 328 -27.63 3.70 8.29
C SER A 328 -28.37 5.03 8.41
N VAL A 329 -29.67 4.93 8.66
CA VAL A 329 -30.54 6.02 9.10
C VAL A 329 -31.31 5.47 10.29
N GLY A 330 -31.09 6.05 11.47
CA GLY A 330 -31.71 5.59 12.72
C GLY A 330 -32.87 6.48 13.16
N TRP A 331 -33.83 5.90 13.88
CA TRP A 331 -34.85 6.61 14.65
C TRP A 331 -35.23 5.80 15.89
N GLY A 332 -35.62 6.51 16.97
CA GLY A 332 -36.00 5.90 18.25
C GLY A 332 -34.78 5.39 19.02
N LEU A 333 -34.93 4.23 19.69
CA LEU A 333 -33.95 3.72 20.65
C LEU A 333 -32.51 3.65 20.11
N LEU A 334 -32.30 3.23 18.86
CA LEU A 334 -30.94 3.15 18.29
C LEU A 334 -30.29 4.53 18.14
N SER A 335 -31.06 5.56 17.81
CA SER A 335 -30.57 6.94 17.76
C SER A 335 -30.26 7.49 19.14
N ASP A 336 -31.12 7.18 20.13
CA ASP A 336 -30.89 7.60 21.52
C ASP A 336 -29.60 6.98 22.07
N ILE A 337 -29.35 5.70 21.78
CA ILE A 337 -28.11 5.02 22.17
C ILE A 337 -26.88 5.67 21.54
N ASP A 338 -26.95 6.04 20.25
CA ASP A 338 -25.83 6.65 19.54
C ASP A 338 -25.47 8.00 20.17
N ILE A 339 -26.47 8.85 20.42
CA ILE A 339 -26.32 10.18 21.05
C ILE A 339 -25.72 10.07 22.46
N GLU A 340 -26.18 9.11 23.27
CA GLU A 340 -25.69 8.91 24.65
C GLU A 340 -24.31 8.24 24.71
N SER A 341 -23.80 7.73 23.58
CA SER A 341 -22.51 7.04 23.50
C SER A 341 -21.34 7.91 23.01
N GLU A 342 -21.63 9.09 22.46
CA GLU A 342 -20.63 10.12 22.09
C GLU A 342 -20.06 10.85 23.31
#